data_AF-A0A8E6L932-F1
#
_entry.id   AF-A0A8E6L932-F1
#
_cell.length_a   1.000
_cell.length_b   1.000
_cell.length_c   1.000
_cell.angle_alpha   90.00
_cell.angle_beta   90.00
_cell.angle_gamma   90.00
#
_symmetry.space_group_name_H-M   'P 1'
#
loop_
_entity.id
_entity.type
_entity.pdbx_description
1 polymer ?
#
loop_
_entity_poly.entity_id
_entity_poly.type
_entity_poly.pdbx_seq_one_letter_code
_entity_poly.pdbx_strand_id
1 'polypeptide(L)'
;MRIPENLADEIRAMAKVHNRSLNDEMLTRLMNTLGYFTERLLDQNEDAQALKVLCMEFEVFLKEKIREVEKGELPWNERPSQ
;
A
#
# COMPACT_ATOMS: atom_id res chain seq x y z
N MET A 1 -20.64 17.41 15.71
CA MET A 1 -20.70 16.87 14.34
C MET A 1 -21.97 16.03 14.23
N ARG A 2 -22.82 16.25 13.21
CA ARG A 2 -24.04 15.45 13.02
C ARG A 2 -23.75 14.39 11.96
N ILE A 3 -23.58 13.15 12.38
CA ILE A 3 -23.37 12.00 11.48
C ILE A 3 -24.70 11.25 11.29
N PRO A 4 -24.94 10.66 10.11
CA PRO A 4 -26.07 9.76 9.89
C PRO A 4 -26.12 8.63 10.93
N GLU A 5 -27.32 8.27 11.42
CA GLU A 5 -27.49 7.28 12.50
C GLU A 5 -26.96 5.90 12.11
N ASN A 6 -27.20 5.46 10.88
CA ASN A 6 -26.70 4.19 10.36
C ASN A 6 -25.17 4.09 10.45
N LEU A 7 -24.46 5.18 10.10
CA LEU A 7 -23.02 5.25 10.20
C LEU A 7 -22.56 5.30 11.66
N ALA A 8 -23.27 6.02 12.52
CA ALA A 8 -22.96 6.10 13.94
C ALA A 8 -23.04 4.71 14.62
N ASP A 9 -24.06 3.93 14.27
CA ASP A 9 -24.25 2.59 14.83
C ASP A 9 -23.21 1.60 14.32
N GLU A 10 -22.85 1.67 13.03
CA GLU A 10 -21.77 0.87 12.47
C GLU A 10 -20.42 1.16 13.16
N ILE A 11 -20.07 2.45 13.32
CA ILE A 11 -18.82 2.85 13.97
C ILE A 11 -18.79 2.38 15.43
N ARG A 12 -19.91 2.48 16.16
CA ARG A 12 -20.00 1.97 17.54
C ARG A 12 -19.84 0.45 17.62
N ALA A 13 -20.45 -0.29 16.71
CA ALA A 13 -20.32 -1.74 16.65
C ALA A 13 -18.87 -2.13 16.39
N MET A 14 -18.22 -1.47 15.43
CA MET A 14 -16.84 -1.77 15.03
C MET A 14 -15.82 -1.35 16.09
N ALA A 15 -16.03 -0.22 16.77
CA ALA A 15 -15.21 0.18 17.91
C ALA A 15 -15.22 -0.89 19.02
N LYS A 16 -16.38 -1.50 19.30
CA LYS A 16 -16.49 -2.62 20.26
C LYS A 16 -15.78 -3.87 19.76
N VAL A 17 -15.99 -4.27 18.50
CA VAL A 17 -15.36 -5.46 17.90
C VAL A 17 -13.83 -5.35 17.91
N HIS A 18 -13.30 -4.17 17.59
CA HIS A 18 -11.86 -3.92 17.55
C HIS A 18 -11.27 -3.57 18.93
N ASN A 19 -12.09 -3.52 19.98
CA ASN A 19 -11.68 -3.10 21.33
C ASN A 19 -10.96 -1.74 21.34
N ARG A 20 -11.51 -0.77 20.59
CA ARG A 20 -10.96 0.58 20.41
C ARG A 20 -11.92 1.64 20.96
N SER A 21 -11.40 2.82 21.28
CA SER A 21 -12.27 3.97 21.51
C SER A 21 -12.98 4.35 20.19
N LEU A 22 -14.14 5.01 20.30
CA LEU A 22 -14.84 5.53 19.13
C LEU A 22 -13.94 6.48 18.31
N ASN A 23 -13.09 7.24 18.99
CA ASN A 23 -12.14 8.15 18.37
C ASN A 23 -11.07 7.39 17.57
N ASP A 24 -10.50 6.33 18.14
CA ASP A 24 -9.46 5.54 17.46
C ASP A 24 -10.02 4.79 16.26
N GLU A 25 -11.26 4.30 16.34
CA GLU A 25 -11.95 3.68 15.21
C GLU A 25 -12.17 4.69 14.07
N MET A 26 -12.64 5.90 14.40
CA MET A 26 -12.80 6.98 13.41
C MET A 26 -11.45 7.39 12.81
N LEU A 27 -10.42 7.58 13.63
CA LEU A 27 -9.09 7.97 13.16
C LEU A 27 -8.47 6.88 12.28
N THR A 28 -8.60 5.61 12.65
CA THR A 28 -8.11 4.49 11.84
C THR A 28 -8.78 4.46 10.47
N ARG A 29 -10.11 4.62 10.42
CA ARG A 29 -10.83 4.66 9.15
C ARG A 29 -10.38 5.83 8.27
N LEU A 30 -10.18 7.01 8.86
CA LEU A 30 -9.65 8.17 8.14
C LEU A 30 -8.23 7.93 7.61
N MET A 31 -7.34 7.38 8.43
CA MET A 31 -5.96 7.04 8.01
C MET A 31 -5.97 6.07 6.83
N ASN A 32 -6.80 5.03 6.89
CA ASN A 32 -6.94 4.06 5.81
C ASN A 32 -7.51 4.68 4.52
N THR A 33 -8.57 5.50 4.61
CA THR A 33 -9.18 6.16 3.45
C THR A 33 -8.22 7.14 2.78
N LEU A 34 -7.39 7.83 3.56
CA LEU A 34 -6.44 8.83 3.07
C LEU A 34 -5.08 8.22 2.68
N GLY A 35 -4.88 6.92 2.88
CA GLY A 35 -3.62 6.23 2.60
C GLY A 35 -2.47 6.61 3.55
N TYR A 36 -2.78 7.12 4.74
CA TYR A 36 -1.78 7.40 5.77
C TYR A 36 -1.43 6.11 6.52
N PHE A 37 -0.52 5.32 5.95
CA PHE A 37 -0.06 4.06 6.53
C PHE A 37 1.07 4.22 7.56
N THR A 38 1.57 5.43 7.77
CA THR A 38 2.72 5.68 8.65
C THR A 38 2.31 6.63 9.77
N GLU A 39 2.48 6.19 11.03
CA GLU A 39 2.31 7.02 12.23
C GLU A 39 3.29 8.20 12.28
N ARG A 40 4.30 8.20 11.40
CA ARG A 40 5.27 9.27 11.23
C ARG A 40 5.21 9.80 9.81
N LEU A 41 5.24 11.13 9.68
CA LEU A 41 5.71 11.76 8.46
C LEU A 41 7.12 11.22 8.19
N LEU A 42 7.38 10.71 6.99
CA LEU A 42 8.75 10.49 6.55
C LEU A 42 9.47 11.83 6.69
N ASP A 43 10.51 11.89 7.53
CA ASP A 43 11.32 13.09 7.70
C ASP A 43 11.74 13.61 6.32
N GLN A 44 11.79 14.93 6.15
CA GLN A 44 12.25 15.53 4.90
C GLN A 44 13.78 15.68 4.85
N ASN A 45 14.50 14.82 5.56
CA ASN A 45 15.95 14.78 5.53
C ASN A 45 16.47 14.07 4.27
N GLU A 46 17.76 14.24 3.99
CA GLU A 46 18.41 13.69 2.80
C GLU A 46 18.29 12.16 2.73
N ASP A 47 18.43 11.47 3.86
CA ASP A 47 18.34 10.01 3.93
C ASP A 47 16.97 9.46 3.51
N ALA A 48 15.89 10.10 3.97
CA ALA A 48 14.53 9.71 3.61
C ALA A 48 14.21 10.00 2.13
N GLN A 49 14.79 11.08 1.57
CA GLN A 49 14.69 11.34 0.13
C GLN A 49 15.50 10.33 -0.68
N ALA A 50 16.70 10.00 -0.25
CA ALA A 50 17.52 8.96 -0.87
C ALA A 50 16.80 7.60 -0.88
N LEU A 51 16.12 7.25 0.22
CA LEU A 51 15.32 6.03 0.30
C LEU A 51 14.14 6.04 -0.67
N LYS A 52 13.44 7.17 -0.81
CA LYS A 52 12.35 7.31 -1.80
C LYS A 52 12.86 7.13 -3.22
N VAL A 53 13.97 7.77 -3.57
CA VAL A 53 14.61 7.64 -4.88
C VAL A 53 15.00 6.18 -5.13
N LEU A 54 15.63 5.52 -4.15
CA LEU A 54 16.01 4.11 -4.25
C LEU A 54 14.79 3.20 -4.52
N CYS A 55 13.66 3.43 -3.83
CA CYS A 55 12.44 2.68 -4.08
C CYS A 55 11.90 2.88 -5.51
N MET A 56 11.95 4.11 -6.02
CA MET A 56 11.52 4.41 -7.39
C MET A 56 12.42 3.72 -8.44
N GLU A 57 13.74 3.80 -8.26
CA GLU A 57 14.72 3.12 -9.13
C GLU A 57 14.52 1.60 -9.11
N PHE A 58 14.25 1.04 -7.92
CA PHE A 58 13.99 -0.39 -7.79
C PHE A 58 12.70 -0.83 -8.50
N GLU A 59 11.65 -0.02 -8.48
CA GLU A 59 10.42 -0.30 -9.23
C GLU A 59 10.67 -0.31 -10.74
N VAL A 60 11.47 0.64 -11.26
CA VAL A 60 11.87 0.67 -12.67
C VAL A 60 12.67 -0.58 -13.01
N PHE A 61 13.67 -0.93 -12.21
CA PHE A 61 14.46 -2.15 -12.37
C PHE A 61 13.59 -3.41 -12.43
N LEU A 62 12.62 -3.56 -11.53
CA LEU A 62 11.71 -4.70 -11.55
C LEU A 62 10.89 -4.77 -12.83
N LYS A 63 10.34 -3.63 -13.29
CA LYS A 63 9.59 -3.57 -14.56
C LYS A 63 10.45 -3.94 -15.76
N GLU A 64 11.70 -3.52 -15.79
CA GLU A 64 12.65 -3.89 -16.84
C GLU A 64 12.95 -5.39 -16.81
N LYS A 65 13.25 -5.96 -15.65
CA LYS A 65 13.52 -7.40 -15.50
C LYS A 65 12.31 -8.26 -15.90
N ILE A 66 11.11 -7.86 -15.50
CA ILE A 66 9.88 -8.55 -15.92
C ILE A 66 9.74 -8.51 -17.44
N ARG A 67 9.91 -7.34 -18.06
CA ARG A 67 9.85 -7.20 -19.53
C ARG A 67 10.90 -8.01 -20.27
N GLU A 68 12.12 -8.12 -19.72
CA GLU A 68 13.17 -8.97 -20.29
C GLU A 68 12.73 -10.44 -20.29
N VAL A 69 12.20 -10.92 -19.15
CA VAL A 69 11.71 -12.29 -19.01
C VAL A 69 10.51 -12.56 -19.93
N GLU A 70 9.56 -11.62 -20.04
CA GLU A 70 8.39 -11.74 -20.92
C GLU A 70 8.75 -11.75 -22.41
N LYS A 71 9.90 -11.17 -22.79
CA LYS A 71 10.40 -11.17 -24.18
C LYS A 71 11.20 -12.43 -24.55
N GLY A 72 11.65 -13.21 -23.57
CA GLY A 72 12.33 -14.47 -23.84
C GLY A 72 11.37 -15.49 -24.46
N GLU A 73 11.85 -16.31 -25.40
CA GLU A 73 11.10 -17.52 -25.75
C GLU A 73 11.00 -18.40 -24.51
N LEU A 74 9.78 -18.83 -24.21
CA LEU A 74 9.54 -19.75 -23.10
C LEU A 74 10.32 -21.04 -23.39
N PRO A 75 10.98 -21.67 -22.39
CA PRO A 75 11.89 -22.80 -22.60
C PRO A 75 11.28 -24.02 -23.32
N TRP A 76 9.96 -24.08 -23.43
CA TRP A 76 9.23 -25.14 -24.14
C TRP A 76 8.94 -24.83 -25.62
N ASN A 77 9.34 -23.65 -26.12
CA ASN A 77 9.26 -23.28 -27.53
C ASN A 77 10.55 -23.61 -28.31
N GLU A 78 11.61 -24.07 -27.64
CA GLU A 78 12.79 -24.62 -28.31
C GLU A 78 12.36 -25.87 -29.09
N ARG A 79 12.20 -25.74 -30.41
CA ARG A 79 12.00 -26.90 -31.28
C ARG A 79 13.27 -27.74 -31.21
N PRO A 80 13.18 -29.07 -31.02
CA PRO A 80 14.35 -29.92 -31.04
C PRO A 80 15.05 -29.73 -32.40
N SER A 81 16.29 -29.25 -32.35
CA SER A 81 17.16 -29.11 -33.52
C SER A 81 17.30 -30.49 -34.19
N GLN A 82 16.86 -30.56 -35.46
CA GLN A 82 17.04 -31.71 -36.34
C GLN A 82 18.52 -32.02 -36.58
#